data_AF-A0A2E1VZC0-F1
#
_entry.id   AF-A0A2E1VZC0-F1
#
_cell.length_a   1.000
_cell.length_b   1.000
_cell.length_c   1.000
_cell.angle_alpha   90.00
_cell.angle_beta   90.00
_cell.angle_gamma   90.00
#
_symmetry.space_group_name_H-M   'P 1'
#
loop_
_entity.id
_entity.type
_entity.pdbx_description
1 polymer ?
#
loop_
_entity_poly.entity_id
_entity_poly.type
_entity_poly.pdbx_seq_one_letter_code
_entity_poly.pdbx_strand_id
1 'polypeptide(L)'
;LRSNFGLMNQLLVREAWRGWATINTDPALYDAVTAEDVMRVANTYFTSENRAVAIYYRQESDEAPDPRLVGLDDAERQQVRQMMNMIPQMNADQLAQFAAQVEQMVGQVPPENQDMADVLIELVRERLAAAGSAR
;
A
#
# COMPACT_ATOMS: atom_id res chain seq x y z
N LEU A 1 -0.69 -39.24 9.49
CA LEU A 1 -1.17 -38.70 10.78
C LEU A 1 -1.88 -37.39 10.51
N ARG A 2 -3.17 -37.24 10.87
CA ARG A 2 -3.81 -35.91 10.86
C ARG A 2 -3.21 -35.12 12.03
N SER A 3 -2.76 -33.90 11.78
CA SER A 3 -2.11 -33.07 12.80
C SER A 3 -3.13 -32.59 13.84
N ASN A 4 -2.82 -32.80 15.13
CA ASN A 4 -3.62 -32.31 16.26
C ASN A 4 -3.28 -30.87 16.66
N PHE A 5 -2.38 -30.20 15.92
CA PHE A 5 -1.93 -28.85 16.22
C PHE A 5 -3.07 -27.81 16.20
N GLY A 6 -4.03 -27.96 15.28
CA GLY A 6 -5.19 -27.06 15.20
C GLY A 6 -6.05 -27.10 16.46
N LEU A 7 -6.30 -28.29 17.01
CA LEU A 7 -7.03 -28.45 18.27
C LEU A 7 -6.24 -27.88 19.45
N MET A 8 -4.93 -28.14 19.50
CA MET A 8 -4.06 -27.56 20.52
C MET A 8 -4.11 -26.02 20.51
N ASN A 9 -4.01 -25.38 19.35
CA ASN A 9 -4.09 -23.92 19.23
C ASN A 9 -5.46 -23.40 19.69
N GLN A 10 -6.54 -24.08 19.30
CA GLN A 10 -7.89 -23.72 19.75
C GLN A 10 -8.07 -23.83 21.27
N LEU A 11 -7.50 -24.85 21.91
CA LEU A 11 -7.54 -25.00 23.36
C LEU A 11 -6.71 -23.91 24.05
N LEU A 12 -5.51 -23.61 23.55
CA LEU A 12 -4.64 -22.57 24.08
C LEU A 12 -5.26 -21.18 24.00
N VAL A 13 -5.87 -20.83 22.86
CA VAL A 13 -6.58 -19.55 22.72
C VAL A 13 -7.70 -19.48 23.75
N ARG A 14 -8.59 -20.48 23.81
CA ARG A 14 -9.71 -20.46 24.76
C ARG A 14 -9.25 -20.40 26.22
N GLU A 15 -8.17 -21.10 26.56
CA GLU A 15 -7.56 -21.05 27.89
C GLU A 15 -7.11 -19.63 28.28
N ALA A 16 -6.54 -18.88 27.32
CA ALA A 16 -6.15 -17.49 27.55
C ALA A 16 -7.34 -16.53 27.77
N TRP A 17 -8.56 -16.95 27.40
CA TRP A 17 -9.77 -16.14 27.53
C TRP A 17 -10.66 -16.63 28.69
N ARG A 18 -11.55 -17.59 28.41
CA ARG A 18 -12.63 -18.03 29.32
C ARG A 18 -12.44 -19.47 29.83
N GLY A 19 -11.30 -20.09 29.51
CA GLY A 19 -10.96 -21.47 29.85
C GLY A 19 -11.22 -22.43 28.69
N TRP A 20 -10.36 -23.43 28.53
CA TRP A 20 -10.47 -24.39 27.41
C TRP A 20 -11.81 -25.14 27.38
N ALA A 21 -12.42 -25.38 28.55
CA ALA A 21 -13.64 -26.17 28.71
C ALA A 21 -14.85 -25.55 28.00
N THR A 22 -14.80 -24.24 27.69
CA THR A 22 -15.91 -23.56 27.00
C THR A 22 -16.12 -24.05 25.58
N ILE A 23 -15.16 -24.79 25.00
CA ILE A 23 -15.33 -25.50 23.73
C ILE A 23 -16.60 -26.38 23.70
N ASN A 24 -17.02 -26.91 24.85
CA ASN A 24 -18.19 -27.77 24.95
C ASN A 24 -19.49 -27.01 25.27
N THR A 25 -19.40 -25.77 25.76
CA THR A 25 -20.57 -25.02 26.26
C THR A 25 -20.92 -23.81 25.39
N ASP A 26 -19.93 -23.11 24.83
CA ASP A 26 -20.13 -21.90 24.04
C ASP A 26 -20.96 -22.12 22.76
N PRO A 27 -20.83 -23.24 22.01
CA PRO A 27 -21.65 -23.45 20.80
C PRO A 27 -23.15 -23.33 21.06
N ALA A 28 -23.65 -23.98 22.11
CA ALA A 28 -25.08 -23.92 22.47
C ALA A 28 -25.51 -22.50 22.89
N LEU A 29 -24.61 -21.71 23.48
CA LEU A 29 -24.89 -20.32 23.84
C LEU A 29 -25.00 -19.43 22.60
N TYR A 30 -24.16 -19.65 21.59
CA TYR A 30 -24.25 -18.92 20.32
C TYR A 30 -25.50 -19.29 19.52
N ASP A 31 -25.85 -20.58 19.47
CA ASP A 31 -27.03 -21.06 18.77
C ASP A 31 -28.35 -20.57 19.43
N ALA A 32 -28.32 -20.30 20.74
CA ALA A 32 -29.47 -19.79 21.48
C ALA A 32 -29.73 -18.29 21.29
N VAL A 33 -28.83 -17.54 20.61
CA VAL A 33 -28.98 -16.09 20.41
C VAL A 33 -30.20 -15.80 19.53
N THR A 34 -31.11 -14.98 20.04
CA THR A 34 -32.31 -14.57 19.32
C THR A 34 -32.14 -13.19 18.66
N ALA A 35 -33.03 -12.86 17.73
CA ALA A 35 -33.09 -11.51 17.16
C ALA A 35 -33.40 -10.44 18.23
N GLU A 36 -34.22 -10.78 19.23
CA GLU A 36 -34.53 -9.89 20.35
C GLU A 36 -33.28 -9.58 21.18
N ASP A 37 -32.43 -10.58 21.43
CA ASP A 37 -31.15 -10.38 22.13
C ASP A 37 -30.23 -9.43 21.39
N VAL A 38 -30.12 -9.58 20.07
CA VAL A 38 -29.31 -8.69 19.22
C VAL A 38 -29.83 -7.26 19.30
N MET A 39 -31.15 -7.07 19.14
CA MET A 39 -31.77 -5.74 19.21
C MET A 39 -31.61 -5.11 20.60
N ARG A 40 -31.74 -5.90 21.66
CA ARG A 40 -31.52 -5.46 23.04
C ARG A 40 -30.10 -4.96 23.24
N VAL A 41 -29.08 -5.70 22.78
CA VAL A 41 -27.67 -5.29 22.90
C VAL A 41 -27.39 -4.01 22.11
N ALA A 42 -27.88 -3.93 20.86
CA ALA A 42 -27.73 -2.73 20.04
C ALA A 42 -28.34 -1.49 20.72
N ASN A 43 -29.57 -1.59 21.20
CA ASN A 43 -30.26 -0.50 21.90
C ASN A 43 -29.58 -0.12 23.23
N THR A 44 -28.87 -1.06 23.87
CA THR A 44 -28.18 -0.82 25.14
C THR A 44 -26.85 -0.09 24.94
N TYR A 45 -26.07 -0.50 23.95
CA TYR A 45 -24.68 -0.06 23.83
C TYR A 45 -24.43 0.94 22.70
N PHE A 46 -25.24 0.95 21.63
CA PHE A 46 -25.02 1.85 20.49
C PHE A 46 -25.73 3.19 20.68
N THR A 47 -25.40 3.87 21.78
CA THR A 47 -25.84 5.26 22.01
C THR A 47 -24.85 6.23 21.39
N SER A 48 -25.30 7.47 21.14
CA SER A 48 -24.43 8.55 20.63
C SER A 48 -23.22 8.80 21.53
N GLU A 49 -23.40 8.61 22.83
CA GLU A 49 -22.44 8.88 23.90
C GLU A 49 -21.41 7.76 24.07
N ASN A 50 -21.72 6.54 23.59
CA ASN A 50 -20.83 5.37 23.66
C ASN A 50 -19.95 5.19 22.41
N ARG A 51 -19.87 6.19 21.53
CA ARG A 51 -19.05 6.13 20.31
C ARG A 51 -17.65 6.70 20.57
N ALA A 52 -16.64 5.84 20.57
CA ALA A 52 -15.25 6.26 20.41
C ALA A 52 -14.93 6.44 18.91
N VAL A 53 -14.67 7.68 18.48
CA VAL A 53 -14.27 7.99 17.10
C VAL A 53 -12.77 8.29 17.09
N ALA A 54 -12.00 7.45 16.39
CA ALA A 54 -10.63 7.78 16.05
C ALA A 54 -10.61 8.39 14.64
N ILE A 55 -10.10 9.62 14.53
CA ILE A 55 -9.83 10.27 13.25
C ILE A 55 -8.32 10.17 13.00
N TYR A 56 -7.94 9.42 11.97
CA TYR A 56 -6.54 9.30 11.56
C TYR A 56 -6.29 10.22 10.37
N TYR A 57 -5.33 11.13 10.54
CA TYR A 57 -4.77 11.89 9.43
C TYR A 57 -3.50 11.19 8.96
N ARG A 58 -3.32 11.11 7.63
CA ARG A 58 -2.04 10.68 7.08
C ARG A 58 -1.03 11.77 7.39
N GLN A 59 0.01 11.43 8.16
CA GLN A 59 1.16 12.30 8.32
C GLN A 59 1.85 12.47 6.96
N GLU A 60 2.22 13.69 6.61
CA GLU A 60 3.11 13.91 5.47
C GLU A 60 4.46 13.24 5.76
N SER A 61 5.09 12.67 4.73
CA SER A 61 6.39 12.04 4.90
C SER A 61 7.41 13.11 5.31
N ASP A 62 8.24 12.81 6.32
CA ASP A 62 9.42 13.63 6.65
C ASP A 62 10.55 13.46 5.60
N GLU A 63 10.36 12.58 4.63
CA GLU A 63 11.26 12.40 3.51
C GLU A 63 11.24 13.65 2.62
N ALA A 64 12.41 14.28 2.47
CA ALA A 64 12.56 15.45 1.62
C ALA A 64 12.00 15.14 0.21
N PRO A 65 11.23 16.05 -0.39
CA PRO A 65 10.78 15.88 -1.77
C PRO A 65 11.97 15.55 -2.66
N ASP A 66 11.85 14.54 -3.52
CA ASP A 66 12.89 14.24 -4.50
C ASP A 66 13.22 15.53 -5.27
N PRO A 67 14.49 15.98 -5.28
CA PRO A 67 14.91 17.19 -5.98
C PRO A 67 14.44 17.26 -7.44
N ARG A 68 14.29 16.10 -8.09
CA ARG A 68 13.79 15.96 -9.47
C ARG A 68 12.34 16.37 -9.64
N LEU A 69 11.58 16.46 -8.56
CA LEU A 69 10.17 16.85 -8.58
C LEU A 69 9.96 18.33 -8.26
N VAL A 70 11.04 19.07 -7.98
CA VAL A 70 10.98 20.50 -7.68
C VAL A 70 10.76 21.27 -8.98
N GLY A 71 9.82 22.22 -8.97
CA GLY A 71 9.48 23.05 -10.15
C GLY A 71 8.37 22.46 -11.03
N LEU A 72 8.10 21.16 -10.92
CA LEU A 72 7.03 20.48 -11.64
C LEU A 72 5.66 20.73 -11.00
N ASP A 73 4.62 20.81 -11.83
CA ASP A 73 3.23 20.89 -11.35
C ASP A 73 2.72 19.55 -10.77
N ASP A 74 1.48 19.50 -10.28
CA ASP A 74 0.93 18.26 -9.70
C ASP A 74 0.79 17.10 -10.71
N ALA A 75 0.45 17.40 -11.97
CA ALA A 75 0.23 16.40 -13.01
C ALA A 75 1.58 15.85 -13.49
N GLU A 76 2.55 16.72 -13.75
CA GLU A 76 3.92 16.38 -14.11
C GLU A 76 4.59 15.55 -13.02
N ARG A 77 4.45 15.94 -11.74
CA ARG A 77 4.98 15.16 -10.61
C ARG A 77 4.41 13.75 -10.55
N GLN A 78 3.12 13.57 -10.83
CA GLN A 78 2.52 12.24 -10.87
C GLN A 78 3.08 11.42 -12.03
N GLN A 79 3.23 12.01 -13.21
CA GLN A 79 3.78 11.34 -14.39
C GLN A 79 5.24 10.91 -14.16
N VAL A 80 6.09 11.81 -13.66
CA VAL A 80 7.50 11.49 -13.36
C VAL A 80 7.59 10.39 -12.30
N ARG A 81 6.79 10.44 -11.23
CA ARG A 81 6.75 9.36 -10.22
C ARG A 81 6.36 8.01 -10.80
N GLN A 82 5.43 7.96 -11.75
CA GLN A 82 5.09 6.71 -12.44
C GLN A 82 6.29 6.17 -13.22
N MET A 83 7.01 7.04 -13.92
CA MET A 83 8.22 6.65 -14.66
C MET A 83 9.34 6.19 -13.73
N MET A 84 9.55 6.86 -12.59
CA MET A 84 10.51 6.44 -11.56
C MET A 84 10.23 5.04 -11.00
N ASN A 85 8.96 4.63 -10.94
CA ASN A 85 8.59 3.28 -10.53
C ASN A 85 8.73 2.24 -11.66
N MET A 86 8.55 2.67 -12.91
CA MET A 86 8.56 1.79 -14.09
C MET A 86 9.98 1.50 -14.60
N ILE A 87 10.83 2.53 -14.71
CA ILE A 87 12.17 2.45 -15.29
C ILE A 87 13.09 1.42 -14.58
N PRO A 88 13.06 1.28 -13.24
CA PRO A 88 13.82 0.24 -12.55
C PRO A 88 13.44 -1.18 -12.95
N GLN A 89 12.18 -1.40 -13.36
CA GLN A 89 11.64 -2.72 -13.72
C GLN A 89 12.01 -3.16 -15.15
N MET A 90 12.49 -2.23 -15.99
CA MET A 90 12.91 -2.53 -17.35
C MET A 90 14.24 -3.30 -17.37
N ASN A 91 14.36 -4.25 -18.30
CA ASN A 91 15.65 -4.89 -18.59
C ASN A 91 16.55 -3.99 -19.46
N ALA A 92 17.81 -4.39 -19.66
CA ALA A 92 18.80 -3.56 -20.37
C ALA A 92 18.39 -3.22 -21.81
N ASP A 93 17.77 -4.16 -22.53
CA ASP A 93 17.37 -3.94 -23.93
C ASP A 93 16.15 -3.02 -24.02
N GLN A 94 15.17 -3.23 -23.13
CA GLN A 94 13.99 -2.36 -22.99
C GLN A 94 14.38 -0.94 -22.62
N LEU A 95 15.32 -0.79 -21.69
CA LEU A 95 15.81 0.52 -21.25
C LEU A 95 16.55 1.26 -22.37
N ALA A 96 17.35 0.56 -23.17
CA ALA A 96 18.05 1.15 -24.31
C ALA A 96 17.07 1.62 -25.41
N GLN A 97 16.03 0.83 -25.69
CA GLN A 97 14.96 1.22 -26.61
C GLN A 97 14.17 2.42 -26.10
N PHE A 98 13.83 2.41 -24.80
CA PHE A 98 13.12 3.51 -24.16
C PHE A 98 13.94 4.81 -24.21
N ALA A 99 15.25 4.73 -23.94
CA ALA A 99 16.14 5.89 -24.03
C ALA A 99 16.18 6.50 -25.43
N ALA A 100 16.29 5.68 -26.47
CA ALA A 100 16.25 6.16 -27.85
C ALA A 100 14.93 6.87 -28.18
N GLN A 101 13.80 6.37 -27.65
CA GLN A 101 12.49 7.00 -27.83
C GLN A 101 12.41 8.35 -27.11
N VAL A 102 12.90 8.42 -25.87
CA VAL A 102 12.93 9.66 -25.09
C VAL A 102 13.80 10.70 -25.79
N GLU A 103 15.00 10.35 -26.23
CA GLU A 103 15.89 11.27 -26.96
C GLU A 103 15.27 11.81 -28.26
N GLN A 104 14.53 10.98 -28.99
CA GLN A 104 13.79 11.44 -30.17
C GLN A 104 12.64 12.39 -29.83
N MET A 105 11.95 12.13 -28.71
CA MET A 105 10.81 12.93 -28.28
C MET A 105 11.24 14.30 -27.77
N VAL A 106 12.40 14.39 -27.11
CA VAL A 106 12.95 15.64 -26.53
C VAL A 106 13.09 16.76 -27.55
N GLY A 107 13.50 16.44 -28.79
CA GLY A 107 13.60 17.42 -29.86
C GLY A 107 12.25 18.01 -30.31
N GLN A 108 11.13 17.48 -29.83
CA GLN A 108 9.76 17.86 -30.19
C GLN A 108 8.91 18.25 -28.97
N VAL A 109 9.51 18.38 -27.79
CA VAL A 109 8.77 18.72 -26.57
C VAL A 109 8.37 20.21 -26.60
N PRO A 110 7.07 20.53 -26.37
CA PRO A 110 6.61 21.91 -26.22
C PRO A 110 7.36 22.63 -25.08
N PRO A 111 7.56 23.96 -25.16
CA PRO A 111 8.25 24.73 -24.12
C PRO A 111 7.69 24.53 -22.71
N GLU A 112 6.38 24.32 -22.64
CA GLU A 112 5.63 24.11 -21.40
C GLU A 112 6.05 22.84 -20.64
N ASN A 113 6.57 21.83 -21.34
CA ASN A 113 6.90 20.52 -20.76
C ASN A 113 8.42 20.25 -20.73
N GLN A 114 9.25 21.27 -20.94
CA GLN A 114 10.70 21.11 -21.00
C GLN A 114 11.27 20.64 -19.66
N ASP A 115 10.78 21.18 -18.54
CA ASP A 115 11.23 20.82 -17.20
C ASP A 115 10.99 19.32 -16.90
N MET A 116 9.80 18.81 -17.26
CA MET A 116 9.51 17.38 -17.16
C MET A 116 10.43 16.55 -18.06
N ALA A 117 10.68 16.99 -19.29
CA ALA A 117 11.52 16.25 -20.23
C ALA A 117 12.97 16.14 -19.74
N ASP A 118 13.53 17.22 -19.18
CA ASP A 118 14.89 17.23 -18.62
C ASP A 118 15.04 16.22 -17.49
N VAL A 119 14.07 16.19 -16.56
CA VAL A 119 14.03 15.21 -15.46
C VAL A 119 13.97 13.77 -15.98
N LEU A 120 13.17 13.52 -17.02
CA LEU A 120 13.04 12.18 -17.61
C LEU A 120 14.32 11.71 -18.29
N ILE A 121 15.01 12.61 -19.01
CA ILE A 121 16.31 12.29 -19.64
C ILE A 121 17.32 11.94 -18.56
N GLU A 122 17.40 12.73 -17.49
CA GLU A 122 18.32 12.50 -16.38
C GLU A 122 18.08 11.13 -15.75
N LEU A 123 16.82 10.81 -15.43
CA LEU A 123 16.42 9.53 -14.84
C LEU A 123 16.80 8.32 -15.73
N VAL A 124 16.59 8.42 -17.04
CA VAL A 124 16.92 7.35 -17.99
C VAL A 124 18.43 7.19 -18.14
N ARG A 125 19.18 8.30 -18.22
CA ARG A 125 20.65 8.28 -18.31
C ARG A 125 21.30 7.67 -17.08
N GLU A 126 20.85 8.05 -15.88
CA GLU A 126 21.33 7.45 -14.65
C GLU A 126 21.08 5.94 -14.59
N ARG A 127 19.87 5.50 -14.98
CA ARG A 127 19.54 4.07 -14.98
C ARG A 127 20.38 3.29 -15.99
N LEU A 128 20.66 3.86 -17.16
CA LEU A 128 21.55 3.28 -18.18
C LEU A 128 22.99 3.18 -17.65
N ALA A 129 23.49 4.22 -16.98
CA ALA A 129 24.82 4.23 -16.36
C ALA A 129 24.94 3.15 -15.26
N ALA A 130 23.90 3.01 -14.43
CA ALA A 130 23.82 1.96 -13.41
C ALA A 130 23.74 0.55 -14.01
N ALA A 131 23.00 0.37 -15.12
CA ALA A 131 22.92 -0.91 -15.84
C ALA A 131 24.24 -1.28 -16.52
N GLY A 132 24.95 -0.29 -17.08
CA GLY A 132 26.24 -0.46 -17.75
C GLY A 132 27.39 -0.74 -16.78
N SER A 133 27.35 -0.15 -15.58
CA SER A 133 28.32 -0.38 -14.51
C SER A 133 28.17 -1.74 -13.81
N ALA A 134 27.06 -2.45 -14.06
CA ALA A 134 26.77 -3.77 -13.50
C ALA A 134 27.21 -4.94 -14.42
N ARG A 135 27.84 -4.65 -15.57
CA ARG A 135 28.49 -5.63 -16.47
C ARG A 135 30.00 -5.62 -16.26
#